data_AF-A0A2U3RW88-F1
#
_entry.id   AF-A0A2U3RW88-F1
#
_cell.length_a   1.000
_cell.length_b   1.000
_cell.length_c   1.000
_cell.angle_alpha   90.00
_cell.angle_beta   90.00
_cell.angle_gamma   90.00
#
_symmetry.space_group_name_H-M   'P 1'
#
loop_
_entity.id
_entity.type
_entity.pdbx_description
1 polymer ?
#
loop_
_entity_poly.entity_id
_entity_poly.type
_entity_poly.pdbx_seq_one_letter_code
_entity_poly.pdbx_strand_id
1 'polypeptide(L)'
;MKNSKFIDQFATFAGKLGNQIHLKTLRDAFVTVMPLYILAGLIVLLNNTVFKWIFQGDTLTRFQYWGITIANGTLSISGMIIAVMVGYFLAKNRDFENPLAASMLSLVSLIVMMPNTVSVVPDGAKDAVNISGVLSFNNTGTGAMFAGVIVAIIATELFIELSNVKALQMNLGENIPPAVSRSFSVLLPVMTVISLFGVVSALLFNITGMNLISIITIFIQEPIRHIGTSLIGVIIIYSLGNMLWLFGIHQAVIYSAILEPLLLINITENITAANNGQAIPHIINLSQIQTFALMGGSGSTLCLLIATFLVSRNAVSKNVAKLSF
;
A
#
# COMPACT_ATOMS: atom_id res chain seq x y z
N MET A 1 -15.25 -6.31 37.67
CA MET A 1 -15.49 -7.07 36.43
C MET A 1 -14.83 -8.42 36.60
N LYS A 2 -15.59 -9.53 36.61
CA LYS A 2 -15.01 -10.88 36.66
C LYS A 2 -14.20 -11.10 35.37
N ASN A 3 -12.91 -11.41 35.51
CA ASN A 3 -12.02 -11.80 34.42
C ASN A 3 -12.68 -12.89 33.58
N SER A 4 -13.18 -12.49 32.42
CA SER A 4 -13.60 -13.42 31.39
C SER A 4 -12.32 -13.97 30.77
N LYS A 5 -12.02 -15.25 31.01
CA LYS A 5 -10.90 -15.97 30.38
C LYS A 5 -10.83 -15.73 28.86
N PHE A 6 -11.99 -15.48 28.23
CA PHE A 6 -12.09 -15.09 26.84
C PHE A 6 -11.48 -13.70 26.55
N ILE A 7 -11.73 -12.68 27.38
CA ILE A 7 -11.15 -11.34 27.21
C ILE A 7 -9.63 -11.41 27.29
N ASP A 8 -9.08 -12.15 28.26
CA ASP A 8 -7.62 -12.27 28.43
C ASP A 8 -6.97 -13.03 27.26
N GLN A 9 -7.60 -14.12 26.79
CA GLN A 9 -7.15 -14.87 25.62
C GLN A 9 -7.24 -14.04 24.34
N PHE A 10 -8.34 -13.29 24.16
CA PHE A 10 -8.54 -12.42 23.02
C PHE A 10 -7.52 -11.28 23.00
N ALA A 11 -7.29 -10.60 24.13
CA ALA A 11 -6.28 -9.56 24.28
C ALA A 11 -4.86 -10.08 23.99
N THR A 12 -4.55 -11.31 24.40
CA THR A 12 -3.26 -11.96 24.08
C THR A 12 -3.12 -12.23 22.58
N PHE A 13 -4.16 -12.78 21.94
CA PHE A 13 -4.18 -13.00 20.49
C PHE A 13 -4.03 -11.68 19.72
N ALA A 14 -4.80 -10.68 20.13
CA ALA A 14 -4.78 -9.32 19.64
C ALA A 14 -3.38 -8.69 19.68
N GLY A 15 -2.71 -8.76 20.83
CA GLY A 15 -1.35 -8.25 21.01
C GLY A 15 -0.33 -9.00 20.14
N LYS A 16 -0.47 -10.32 19.97
CA LYS A 16 0.38 -11.10 19.05
C LYS A 16 0.16 -10.70 17.59
N LEU A 17 -1.09 -10.49 17.19
CA LEU A 17 -1.44 -10.07 15.83
C LEU A 17 -0.88 -8.68 15.51
N GLY A 18 -1.10 -7.70 16.40
CA GLY A 18 -0.59 -6.33 16.21
C GLY A 18 0.93 -6.21 16.19
N ASN A 19 1.63 -7.14 16.86
CA ASN A 19 3.10 -7.21 16.88
C ASN A 19 3.68 -8.18 15.85
N GLN A 20 2.86 -8.78 14.98
CA GLN A 20 3.35 -9.66 13.93
C GLN A 20 4.20 -8.84 12.95
N ILE A 21 5.40 -9.36 12.65
CA ILE A 21 6.46 -8.61 11.98
C ILE A 21 6.10 -8.07 10.60
N HIS A 22 5.29 -8.79 9.83
CA HIS A 22 4.83 -8.39 8.51
C HIS A 22 3.76 -7.30 8.62
N LEU A 23 2.79 -7.44 9.54
CA LEU A 23 1.80 -6.38 9.77
C LEU A 23 2.45 -5.08 10.28
N LYS A 24 3.42 -5.20 11.20
CA LYS A 24 4.26 -4.08 11.65
C LYS A 24 5.00 -3.42 10.49
N THR A 25 5.61 -4.23 9.62
CA THR A 25 6.31 -3.77 8.42
C THR A 25 5.39 -2.99 7.48
N LEU A 26 4.20 -3.54 7.19
CA LEU A 26 3.24 -2.89 6.32
C LEU A 26 2.80 -1.55 6.91
N ARG A 27 2.43 -1.52 8.20
CA ARG A 27 2.12 -0.28 8.91
C ARG A 27 3.23 0.75 8.74
N ASP A 28 4.48 0.39 9.01
CA ASP A 28 5.60 1.33 8.96
C ASP A 28 5.85 1.83 7.52
N ALA A 29 5.71 0.96 6.51
CA ALA A 29 5.81 1.31 5.10
C ALA A 29 4.71 2.29 4.66
N PHE A 30 3.46 2.01 4.98
CA PHE A 30 2.31 2.84 4.62
C PHE A 30 2.33 4.20 5.32
N VAL A 31 2.69 4.24 6.61
CA VAL A 31 2.86 5.50 7.36
C VAL A 31 3.93 6.39 6.73
N THR A 32 5.03 5.79 6.28
CA THR A 32 6.14 6.54 5.66
C THR A 32 5.73 7.22 4.36
N VAL A 33 4.83 6.64 3.57
CA VAL A 33 4.37 7.22 2.29
C VAL A 33 3.17 8.15 2.42
N MET A 34 2.55 8.26 3.62
CA MET A 34 1.38 9.12 3.83
C MET A 34 1.56 10.57 3.36
N PRO A 35 2.69 11.27 3.63
CA PRO A 35 2.86 12.66 3.17
C PRO A 35 2.74 12.80 1.65
N LEU A 36 3.21 11.79 0.91
CA LEU A 36 3.14 11.75 -0.54
C LEU A 36 1.70 11.58 -1.03
N TYR A 37 0.90 10.74 -0.37
CA TYR A 37 -0.52 10.56 -0.71
C TYR A 37 -1.38 11.77 -0.32
N ILE A 38 -1.04 12.46 0.78
CA ILE A 38 -1.67 13.73 1.14
C ILE A 38 -1.41 14.78 0.05
N LEU A 39 -0.16 14.92 -0.40
CA LEU A 39 0.17 15.80 -1.52
C LEU A 39 -0.64 15.40 -2.77
N ALA A 40 -0.64 14.12 -3.14
CA ALA A 40 -1.40 13.64 -4.30
C ALA A 40 -2.89 14.01 -4.23
N GLY A 41 -3.52 13.82 -3.07
CA GLY A 41 -4.93 14.20 -2.85
C GLY A 41 -5.18 15.70 -3.02
N LEU A 42 -4.31 16.56 -2.48
CA LEU A 42 -4.39 18.01 -2.66
C LEU A 42 -4.24 18.41 -4.13
N ILE A 43 -3.30 17.81 -4.84
CA ILE A 43 -3.08 18.06 -6.26
C ILE A 43 -4.29 17.64 -7.09
N VAL A 44 -4.84 16.46 -6.82
CA VAL A 44 -6.06 15.97 -7.48
C VAL A 44 -7.22 16.94 -7.26
N LEU A 45 -7.41 17.43 -6.03
CA LEU A 45 -8.42 18.45 -5.72
C LEU A 45 -8.20 19.73 -6.53
N LEU A 46 -6.97 20.25 -6.54
CA LEU A 46 -6.65 21.48 -7.27
C LEU A 46 -6.90 21.31 -8.77
N ASN A 47 -6.47 20.20 -9.35
CA ASN A 47 -6.51 19.97 -10.80
C ASN A 47 -7.91 19.67 -11.32
N ASN A 48 -8.66 18.86 -10.58
CA ASN A 48 -9.93 18.33 -11.06
C ASN A 48 -11.13 19.13 -10.56
N THR A 49 -10.93 20.02 -9.60
CA THR A 49 -11.98 20.87 -9.03
C THR A 49 -11.62 22.35 -9.13
N VAL A 50 -10.59 22.80 -8.41
CA VAL A 50 -10.32 24.25 -8.25
C VAL A 50 -9.93 24.91 -9.56
N PHE A 51 -9.01 24.32 -10.33
CA PHE A 51 -8.58 24.87 -11.61
C PHE A 51 -9.70 24.90 -12.64
N LYS A 52 -10.61 23.90 -12.63
CA LYS A 52 -11.79 23.91 -13.51
C LYS A 52 -12.77 25.05 -13.18
N TRP A 53 -12.77 25.56 -11.94
CA TRP A 53 -13.55 26.74 -11.57
C TRP A 53 -12.94 28.06 -12.06
N ILE A 54 -11.62 28.10 -12.24
CA ILE A 54 -10.86 29.34 -12.51
C ILE A 54 -10.47 29.45 -14.00
N PHE A 55 -10.10 28.34 -14.63
CA PHE A 55 -9.53 28.29 -15.98
C PHE A 55 -10.38 27.41 -16.91
N GLN A 56 -10.28 27.67 -18.20
CA GLN A 56 -10.94 26.90 -19.26
C GLN A 56 -10.02 26.73 -20.48
N GLY A 57 -10.36 25.79 -21.37
CA GLY A 57 -9.65 25.54 -22.63
C GLY A 57 -8.17 25.20 -22.44
N ASP A 58 -7.32 25.73 -23.33
CA ASP A 58 -5.88 25.45 -23.33
C ASP A 58 -5.18 25.92 -22.05
N THR A 59 -5.65 27.02 -21.45
CA THR A 59 -5.10 27.53 -20.19
C THR A 59 -5.31 26.52 -19.07
N LEU A 60 -6.51 25.94 -18.97
CA LEU A 60 -6.78 24.89 -17.99
C LEU A 60 -5.84 23.70 -18.19
N THR A 61 -5.67 23.24 -19.43
CA THR A 61 -4.79 22.10 -19.77
C THR A 61 -3.34 22.37 -19.36
N ARG A 62 -2.84 23.59 -19.59
CA ARG A 62 -1.47 23.99 -19.18
C ARG A 62 -1.29 23.98 -17.67
N PHE A 63 -2.28 24.46 -16.91
CA PHE A 63 -2.24 24.40 -15.45
C PHE A 63 -2.39 22.95 -14.94
N GLN A 64 -3.21 22.15 -15.60
CA GLN A 64 -3.42 20.75 -15.23
C GLN A 64 -2.19 19.87 -15.44
N TYR A 65 -1.33 20.23 -16.39
CA TYR A 65 -0.05 19.54 -16.62
C TYR A 65 0.81 19.44 -15.35
N TRP A 66 0.85 20.50 -14.54
CA TRP A 66 1.58 20.51 -13.26
C TRP A 66 1.08 19.41 -12.32
N GLY A 67 -0.24 19.28 -12.17
CA GLY A 67 -0.78 18.26 -11.28
C GLY A 67 -0.72 16.85 -11.82
N ILE A 68 -0.90 16.68 -13.13
CA ILE A 68 -0.73 15.38 -13.78
C ILE A 68 0.71 14.88 -13.55
N THR A 69 1.70 15.76 -13.68
CA THR A 69 3.11 15.42 -13.43
C THR A 69 3.34 14.95 -11.99
N ILE A 70 2.78 15.65 -11.01
CA ILE A 70 2.89 15.24 -9.59
C ILE A 70 2.12 13.96 -9.32
N ALA A 71 0.90 13.80 -9.84
CA ALA A 71 0.12 12.58 -9.70
C ALA A 71 0.87 11.36 -10.27
N ASN A 72 1.55 11.55 -11.41
CA ASN A 72 2.39 10.52 -12.01
C ASN A 72 3.60 10.16 -11.13
N GLY A 73 4.25 11.15 -10.52
CA GLY A 73 5.34 10.94 -9.58
C GLY A 73 4.92 10.43 -8.20
N THR A 74 3.62 10.23 -7.96
CA THR A 74 3.09 9.84 -6.65
C THR A 74 2.20 8.61 -6.71
N LEU A 75 0.98 8.74 -7.24
CA LEU A 75 0.00 7.65 -7.34
C LEU A 75 0.40 6.62 -8.40
N SER A 76 0.88 7.07 -9.56
CA SER A 76 1.16 6.19 -10.71
C SER A 76 2.42 5.33 -10.55
N ILE A 77 3.22 5.57 -9.50
CA ILE A 77 4.39 4.74 -9.13
C ILE A 77 4.27 4.15 -7.71
N SER A 78 3.09 4.24 -7.10
CA SER A 78 2.86 3.84 -5.70
C SER A 78 3.17 2.36 -5.43
N GLY A 79 2.94 1.45 -6.37
CA GLY A 79 3.29 0.04 -6.23
C GLY A 79 4.78 -0.19 -6.09
N MET A 80 5.60 0.55 -6.85
CA MET A 80 7.06 0.52 -6.73
C MET A 80 7.53 1.11 -5.39
N ILE A 81 6.97 2.27 -5.00
CA ILE A 81 7.31 2.92 -3.72
C ILE A 81 7.00 1.98 -2.55
N ILE A 82 5.82 1.37 -2.53
CA ILE A 82 5.43 0.43 -1.47
C ILE A 82 6.36 -0.78 -1.45
N ALA A 83 6.71 -1.37 -2.59
CA ALA A 83 7.64 -2.51 -2.61
C ALA A 83 9.00 -2.17 -1.99
N VAL A 84 9.56 -0.99 -2.30
CA VAL A 84 10.80 -0.48 -1.71
C VAL A 84 10.67 -0.32 -0.19
N MET A 85 9.58 0.31 0.26
CA MET A 85 9.34 0.59 1.68
C MET A 85 9.11 -0.69 2.48
N VAL A 86 8.34 -1.64 1.94
CA VAL A 86 8.11 -2.94 2.57
C VAL A 86 9.43 -3.70 2.71
N GLY A 87 10.27 -3.77 1.67
CA GLY A 87 11.59 -4.39 1.77
C GLY A 87 12.49 -3.72 2.81
N TYR A 88 12.46 -2.38 2.87
CA TYR A 88 13.23 -1.61 3.85
C TYR A 88 12.82 -1.94 5.29
N PHE A 89 11.53 -1.80 5.58
CA PHE A 89 11.02 -1.97 6.94
C PHE A 89 11.01 -3.42 7.38
N LEU A 90 10.87 -4.38 6.45
CA LEU A 90 10.97 -5.80 6.78
C LEU A 90 12.38 -6.14 7.22
N ALA A 91 13.39 -5.73 6.45
CA ALA A 91 14.78 -5.91 6.81
C ALA A 91 15.12 -5.25 8.14
N LYS A 92 14.65 -4.02 8.37
CA LYS A 92 14.84 -3.33 9.65
C LYS A 92 14.17 -4.06 10.81
N ASN A 93 12.94 -4.54 10.61
CA ASN A 93 12.20 -5.26 11.65
C ASN A 93 12.77 -6.66 11.94
N ARG A 94 13.55 -7.22 11.00
CA ARG A 94 14.33 -8.46 11.13
C ARG A 94 15.76 -8.22 11.63
N ASP A 95 16.12 -6.97 11.96
CA ASP A 95 17.49 -6.57 12.34
C ASP A 95 18.56 -6.97 11.31
N PHE A 96 18.20 -6.99 10.02
CA PHE A 96 19.14 -7.28 8.93
C PHE A 96 20.07 -6.08 8.68
N GLU A 97 21.38 -6.35 8.58
CA GLU A 97 22.41 -5.31 8.55
C GLU A 97 22.32 -4.36 7.34
N ASN A 98 21.76 -4.81 6.22
CA ASN A 98 21.68 -4.01 4.99
C ASN A 98 20.23 -3.85 4.47
N PRO A 99 19.40 -3.01 5.12
CA PRO A 99 18.02 -2.78 4.69
C PRO A 99 17.89 -2.21 3.27
N LEU A 100 18.88 -1.43 2.81
CA LEU A 100 18.87 -0.86 1.46
C LEU A 100 19.00 -1.94 0.38
N ALA A 101 19.80 -2.99 0.61
CA ALA A 101 19.88 -4.12 -0.31
C ALA A 101 18.52 -4.85 -0.41
N ALA A 102 17.81 -5.03 0.70
CA ALA A 102 16.47 -5.62 0.71
C ALA A 102 15.43 -4.76 -0.02
N SER A 103 15.49 -3.43 0.15
CA SER A 103 14.67 -2.48 -0.61
C SER A 103 14.90 -2.57 -2.11
N MET A 104 16.17 -2.55 -2.53
CA MET A 104 16.55 -2.68 -3.94
C MET A 104 16.05 -4.02 -4.50
N LEU A 105 16.30 -5.12 -3.78
CA LEU A 105 15.88 -6.45 -4.23
C LEU A 105 14.37 -6.57 -4.35
N SER A 106 13.61 -6.01 -3.40
CA SER A 106 12.14 -5.98 -3.46
C SER A 106 11.63 -5.29 -4.72
N LEU A 107 12.22 -4.15 -5.07
CA LEU A 107 11.88 -3.42 -6.28
C LEU A 107 12.20 -4.22 -7.55
N VAL A 108 13.42 -4.77 -7.64
CA VAL A 108 13.83 -5.56 -8.80
C VAL A 108 12.99 -6.81 -8.93
N SER A 109 12.69 -7.50 -7.83
CA SER A 109 11.83 -8.68 -7.82
C SER A 109 10.42 -8.35 -8.30
N LEU A 110 9.86 -7.20 -7.92
CA LEU A 110 8.57 -6.76 -8.46
C LEU A 110 8.64 -6.55 -9.97
N ILE A 111 9.67 -5.86 -10.47
CA ILE A 111 9.86 -5.61 -11.92
C ILE A 111 10.04 -6.92 -12.70
N VAL A 112 10.76 -7.90 -12.17
CA VAL A 112 10.94 -9.23 -12.78
C VAL A 112 9.61 -9.98 -12.93
N MET A 113 8.63 -9.70 -12.05
CA MET A 113 7.29 -10.30 -12.10
C MET A 113 6.29 -9.50 -12.96
N MET A 114 6.71 -8.36 -13.53
CA MET A 114 5.88 -7.55 -14.44
C MET A 114 5.79 -8.17 -15.83
N PRO A 115 4.76 -7.83 -16.63
CA PRO A 115 4.67 -8.31 -18.00
C PRO A 115 5.79 -7.76 -18.90
N ASN A 116 6.28 -8.58 -19.83
CA ASN A 116 7.22 -8.17 -20.87
C ASN A 116 6.58 -7.33 -21.98
N THR A 117 5.26 -7.48 -22.15
CA THR A 117 4.46 -6.78 -23.16
C THR A 117 3.22 -6.17 -22.52
N VAL A 118 2.91 -4.92 -22.84
CA VAL A 118 1.69 -4.25 -22.39
C VAL A 118 0.80 -3.98 -23.60
N SER A 119 -0.49 -4.28 -23.45
CA SER A 119 -1.52 -3.91 -24.41
C SER A 119 -2.00 -2.50 -24.09
N VAL A 120 -1.82 -1.58 -25.03
CA VAL A 120 -2.23 -0.18 -24.90
C VAL A 120 -3.11 0.23 -26.08
N VAL A 121 -4.08 1.12 -25.84
CA VAL A 121 -4.84 1.76 -26.91
C VAL A 121 -4.25 3.17 -27.09
N PRO A 122 -3.57 3.46 -28.22
CA PRO A 122 -3.04 4.79 -28.48
C PRO A 122 -4.15 5.83 -28.54
N ASP A 123 -3.82 7.08 -28.20
CA ASP A 123 -4.78 8.19 -28.28
C ASP A 123 -5.33 8.33 -29.71
N GLY A 124 -6.66 8.31 -29.83
CA GLY A 124 -7.36 8.37 -31.12
C GLY A 124 -7.45 7.04 -31.89
N ALA A 125 -6.85 5.97 -31.38
CA ALA A 125 -7.02 4.62 -31.92
C ALA A 125 -8.20 3.90 -31.25
N LYS A 126 -8.79 2.92 -31.97
CA LYS A 126 -9.84 2.04 -31.43
C LYS A 126 -9.29 0.69 -30.98
N ASP A 127 -8.23 0.23 -31.64
CA ASP A 127 -7.66 -1.09 -31.42
C ASP A 127 -6.43 -1.00 -30.52
N ALA A 128 -6.27 -2.01 -29.66
CA ALA A 128 -5.11 -2.12 -28.79
C ALA A 128 -3.89 -2.68 -29.55
N VAL A 129 -2.72 -2.18 -29.21
CA VAL A 129 -1.42 -2.65 -29.71
C VAL A 129 -0.57 -3.17 -28.57
N ASN A 130 0.15 -4.27 -28.81
CA ASN A 130 1.10 -4.82 -27.85
C ASN A 130 2.46 -4.17 -28.02
N ILE A 131 2.96 -3.53 -26.96
CA ILE A 131 4.27 -2.88 -26.93
C ILE A 131 5.18 -3.65 -25.98
N SER A 132 6.38 -3.99 -26.44
CA SER A 132 7.41 -4.66 -25.63
C SER A 132 8.38 -3.64 -25.02
N GLY A 133 8.98 -3.98 -23.88
CA GLY A 133 10.02 -3.14 -23.26
C GLY A 133 9.52 -1.87 -22.58
N VAL A 134 8.23 -1.82 -22.23
CA VAL A 134 7.58 -0.68 -21.57
C VAL A 134 6.87 -1.16 -20.31
N LEU A 135 6.98 -0.37 -19.24
CA LEU A 135 6.13 -0.47 -18.05
C LEU A 135 5.08 0.63 -18.12
N SER A 136 3.81 0.25 -17.94
CA SER A 136 2.72 1.24 -17.85
C SER A 136 2.46 1.65 -16.40
N PHE A 137 1.78 2.77 -16.19
CA PHE A 137 1.33 3.18 -14.87
C PHE A 137 0.34 2.20 -14.21
N ASN A 138 -0.32 1.33 -14.99
CA ASN A 138 -1.09 0.22 -14.42
C ASN A 138 -0.18 -0.84 -13.77
N ASN A 139 1.04 -1.00 -14.26
CA ASN A 139 2.02 -1.96 -13.71
C ASN A 139 2.80 -1.39 -12.53
N THR A 140 2.89 -0.07 -12.38
CA THR A 140 3.72 0.57 -11.36
C THR A 140 2.92 1.32 -10.30
N GLY A 141 1.65 1.66 -10.59
CA GLY A 141 0.80 2.50 -9.76
C GLY A 141 -0.01 1.74 -8.72
N THR A 142 -1.17 2.29 -8.37
CA THR A 142 -2.02 1.79 -7.28
C THR A 142 -2.48 0.36 -7.51
N GLY A 143 -2.76 -0.01 -8.76
CA GLY A 143 -3.15 -1.37 -9.16
C GLY A 143 -2.07 -2.43 -8.90
N ALA A 144 -0.80 -2.04 -8.78
CA ALA A 144 0.31 -2.95 -8.50
C ALA A 144 0.71 -2.98 -7.02
N MET A 145 0.11 -2.15 -6.15
CA MET A 145 0.51 -2.07 -4.73
C MET A 145 0.34 -3.41 -4.00
N PHE A 146 -0.75 -4.13 -4.25
CA PHE A 146 -1.01 -5.39 -3.56
C PHE A 146 -0.01 -6.48 -3.99
N ALA A 147 0.28 -6.56 -5.29
CA ALA A 147 1.34 -7.43 -5.82
C ALA A 147 2.72 -7.01 -5.28
N GLY A 148 3.00 -5.70 -5.22
CA GLY A 148 4.22 -5.13 -4.67
C GLY A 148 4.45 -5.52 -3.22
N VAL A 149 3.41 -5.47 -2.38
CA VAL A 149 3.45 -5.94 -0.99
C VAL A 149 3.84 -7.41 -0.91
N ILE A 150 3.13 -8.28 -1.64
CA ILE A 150 3.35 -9.73 -1.61
C ILE A 150 4.77 -10.07 -2.09
N VAL A 151 5.17 -9.52 -3.24
CA VAL A 151 6.49 -9.76 -3.81
C VAL A 151 7.59 -9.23 -2.90
N ALA A 152 7.45 -8.03 -2.35
CA ALA A 152 8.46 -7.46 -1.46
C ALA A 152 8.65 -8.28 -0.18
N ILE A 153 7.56 -8.76 0.43
CA ILE A 153 7.63 -9.65 1.60
C ILE A 153 8.39 -10.93 1.25
N ILE A 154 7.95 -11.64 0.21
CA ILE A 154 8.51 -12.95 -0.14
C ILE A 154 9.98 -12.81 -0.55
N ALA A 155 10.29 -11.83 -1.42
CA ALA A 155 11.65 -11.60 -1.89
C ALA A 155 12.59 -11.21 -0.75
N THR A 156 12.13 -10.36 0.18
CA THR A 156 12.95 -9.91 1.31
C THR A 156 13.18 -11.02 2.33
N GLU A 157 12.16 -11.82 2.68
CA GLU A 157 12.35 -12.97 3.58
C GLU A 157 13.37 -13.96 2.99
N LEU A 158 13.17 -14.37 1.73
CA LEU A 158 14.10 -15.27 1.04
C LEU A 158 15.52 -14.69 0.98
N PHE A 159 15.65 -13.39 0.72
CA PHE A 159 16.94 -12.74 0.67
C PHE A 159 17.66 -12.71 2.01
N ILE A 160 16.95 -12.39 3.09
CA ILE A 160 17.52 -12.37 4.43
C ILE A 160 17.96 -13.79 4.81
N GLU A 161 17.11 -14.78 4.55
CA GLU A 161 17.44 -16.19 4.82
C GLU A 161 18.70 -16.63 4.06
N LEU A 162 18.77 -16.39 2.75
CA LEU A 162 19.93 -16.75 1.93
C LEU A 162 21.18 -15.95 2.30
N SER A 163 21.03 -14.68 2.69
CA SER A 163 22.15 -13.84 3.13
C SER A 163 22.76 -14.32 4.44
N ASN A 164 22.03 -15.06 5.26
CA ASN A 164 22.54 -15.67 6.49
C ASN A 164 23.27 -17.01 6.24
N VAL A 165 23.20 -17.57 5.02
CA VAL A 165 23.90 -18.81 4.66
C VAL A 165 25.35 -18.50 4.35
N LYS A 166 26.26 -18.90 5.25
CA LYS A 166 27.71 -18.68 5.09
C LYS A 166 28.27 -19.17 3.75
N ALA A 167 27.77 -20.26 3.20
CA ALA A 167 28.20 -20.80 1.92
C ALA A 167 27.85 -19.91 0.72
N LEU A 168 26.88 -19.01 0.86
CA LEU A 168 26.49 -18.03 -0.16
C LEU A 168 27.17 -16.67 0.05
N GLN A 169 27.92 -16.48 1.14
CA GLN A 169 28.65 -15.25 1.40
C GLN A 169 30.04 -15.31 0.76
N MET A 170 30.33 -14.37 -0.14
CA MET A 170 31.69 -14.20 -0.67
C MET A 170 32.48 -13.22 0.19
N ASN A 171 33.53 -13.71 0.84
CA ASN A 171 34.47 -12.90 1.59
C ASN A 171 35.70 -12.60 0.73
N LEU A 172 35.97 -11.32 0.49
CA LEU A 172 37.07 -10.86 -0.35
C LEU A 172 38.39 -10.65 0.41
N GLY A 173 38.41 -10.85 1.73
CA GLY A 173 39.57 -10.64 2.61
C GLY A 173 39.61 -9.25 3.26
N GLU A 174 40.57 -9.04 4.16
CA GLU A 174 40.61 -7.87 5.05
C GLU A 174 41.09 -6.56 4.39
N ASN A 175 41.78 -6.65 3.24
CA ASN A 175 42.31 -5.48 2.54
C ASN A 175 41.29 -4.78 1.63
N ILE A 176 40.05 -5.26 1.58
CA ILE A 176 39.00 -4.75 0.69
C ILE A 176 38.16 -3.71 1.44
N PRO A 177 37.88 -2.53 0.85
CA PRO A 177 37.01 -1.53 1.48
C PRO A 177 35.67 -2.11 1.96
N PRO A 178 35.19 -1.74 3.17
CA PRO A 178 33.99 -2.36 3.75
C PRO A 178 32.75 -2.33 2.87
N ALA A 179 32.55 -1.24 2.10
CA ALA A 179 31.42 -1.12 1.19
C ALA A 179 31.44 -2.16 0.05
N VAL A 180 32.63 -2.48 -0.47
CA VAL A 180 32.79 -3.49 -1.53
C VAL A 180 32.57 -4.88 -0.95
N SER A 181 33.17 -5.16 0.22
CA SER A 181 33.01 -6.45 0.91
C SER A 181 31.53 -6.76 1.21
N ARG A 182 30.75 -5.78 1.68
CA ARG A 182 29.30 -5.93 1.92
C ARG A 182 28.48 -6.18 0.65
N SER A 183 28.85 -5.57 -0.48
CA SER A 183 28.13 -5.79 -1.74
C SER A 183 28.38 -7.21 -2.28
N PHE A 184 29.60 -7.72 -2.16
CA PHE A 184 29.95 -9.07 -2.60
C PHE A 184 29.41 -10.16 -1.66
N SER A 185 29.33 -9.89 -0.35
CA SER A 185 28.80 -10.86 0.61
C SER A 185 27.33 -11.23 0.34
N VAL A 186 26.57 -10.34 -0.31
CA VAL A 186 25.16 -10.59 -0.68
C VAL A 186 24.95 -10.89 -2.16
N LEU A 187 26.01 -11.01 -2.97
CA LEU A 187 25.88 -11.18 -4.43
C LEU A 187 25.17 -12.48 -4.81
N LEU A 188 25.59 -13.63 -4.26
CA LEU A 188 24.95 -14.92 -4.55
C LEU A 188 23.50 -14.98 -4.04
N PRO A 189 23.17 -14.49 -2.82
CA PRO A 189 21.79 -14.33 -2.40
C PRO A 189 20.94 -13.51 -3.38
N VAL A 190 21.41 -12.34 -3.82
CA VAL A 190 20.71 -11.50 -4.80
C VAL A 190 20.48 -12.25 -6.10
N MET A 191 21.53 -12.85 -6.67
CA MET A 191 21.44 -13.61 -7.92
C MET A 191 20.45 -14.76 -7.82
N THR A 192 20.44 -15.46 -6.69
CA THR A 192 19.55 -16.61 -6.45
C THR A 192 18.09 -16.16 -6.37
N VAL A 193 17.78 -15.13 -5.58
CA VAL A 193 16.40 -14.63 -5.45
C VAL A 193 15.89 -14.11 -6.78
N ILE A 194 16.65 -13.25 -7.48
CA ILE A 194 16.21 -12.70 -8.76
C ILE A 194 16.02 -13.80 -9.81
N SER A 195 16.93 -14.77 -9.88
CA SER A 195 16.79 -15.90 -10.82
C SER A 195 15.57 -16.75 -10.50
N LEU A 196 15.29 -17.00 -9.22
CA LEU A 196 14.10 -17.73 -8.79
C LEU A 196 12.82 -16.99 -9.20
N PHE A 197 12.73 -15.69 -8.95
CA PHE A 197 11.59 -14.88 -9.39
C PHE A 197 11.45 -14.88 -10.91
N GLY A 198 12.55 -14.82 -11.66
CA GLY A 198 12.53 -14.95 -13.12
C GLY A 198 11.98 -16.29 -13.60
N VAL A 199 12.38 -17.39 -12.96
CA VAL A 199 11.85 -18.73 -13.25
C VAL A 199 10.35 -18.80 -12.92
N VAL A 200 9.93 -18.28 -11.76
CA VAL A 200 8.50 -18.26 -11.38
C VAL A 200 7.69 -17.41 -12.37
N SER A 201 8.17 -16.23 -12.75
CA SER A 201 7.54 -15.37 -13.76
C SER A 201 7.35 -16.10 -15.09
N ALA A 202 8.41 -16.75 -15.58
CA ALA A 202 8.36 -17.54 -16.81
C ALA A 202 7.39 -18.70 -16.72
N LEU A 203 7.39 -19.47 -15.62
CA LEU A 203 6.47 -20.60 -15.44
C LEU A 203 5.01 -20.14 -15.40
N LEU A 204 4.69 -19.10 -14.62
CA LEU A 204 3.34 -18.55 -14.53
C LEU A 204 2.84 -18.10 -15.90
N PHE A 205 3.67 -17.39 -16.66
CA PHE A 205 3.31 -16.93 -18.00
C PHE A 205 3.07 -18.10 -18.96
N ASN A 206 3.96 -19.10 -18.98
CA ASN A 206 3.82 -20.25 -19.89
C ASN A 206 2.62 -21.14 -19.55
N ILE A 207 2.20 -21.20 -18.28
CA ILE A 207 1.05 -22.02 -17.84
C ILE A 207 -0.28 -21.28 -18.04
N THR A 208 -0.32 -19.98 -17.74
CA THR A 208 -1.59 -19.22 -17.63
C THR A 208 -1.79 -18.17 -18.73
N GLY A 209 -0.74 -17.81 -19.47
CA GLY A 209 -0.73 -16.64 -20.36
C GLY A 209 -0.72 -15.29 -19.63
N MET A 210 -0.63 -15.28 -18.30
CA MET A 210 -0.71 -14.07 -17.47
C MET A 210 0.59 -13.83 -16.70
N ASN A 211 0.88 -12.55 -16.45
CA ASN A 211 1.92 -12.14 -15.50
C ASN A 211 1.38 -12.18 -14.06
N LEU A 212 2.29 -12.12 -13.08
CA LEU A 212 1.92 -12.23 -11.67
C LEU A 212 0.99 -11.10 -11.21
N ILE A 213 1.21 -9.87 -11.67
CA ILE A 213 0.34 -8.74 -11.29
C ILE A 213 -1.09 -9.06 -11.70
N SER A 214 -1.32 -9.49 -12.95
CA SER A 214 -2.66 -9.87 -13.42
C SER A 214 -3.26 -11.03 -12.62
N ILE A 215 -2.47 -12.06 -12.29
CA ILE A 215 -2.92 -13.19 -11.47
C ILE A 215 -3.35 -12.71 -10.08
N ILE A 216 -2.51 -11.93 -9.40
CA ILE A 216 -2.81 -11.38 -8.08
C ILE A 216 -4.03 -10.47 -8.16
N THR A 217 -4.13 -9.61 -9.17
CA THR A 217 -5.27 -8.72 -9.36
C THR A 217 -6.56 -9.52 -9.47
N ILE A 218 -6.63 -10.49 -10.40
CA ILE A 218 -7.86 -11.23 -10.70
C ILE A 218 -8.27 -12.16 -9.56
N PHE A 219 -7.33 -12.92 -8.98
CA PHE A 219 -7.67 -14.01 -8.07
C PHE A 219 -7.59 -13.65 -6.59
N ILE A 220 -6.93 -12.54 -6.24
CA ILE A 220 -6.72 -12.16 -4.83
C ILE A 220 -7.25 -10.75 -4.58
N GLN A 221 -6.77 -9.77 -5.32
CA GLN A 221 -7.09 -8.36 -5.10
C GLN A 221 -8.56 -8.06 -5.34
N GLU A 222 -9.12 -8.43 -6.50
CA GLU A 222 -10.50 -8.14 -6.87
C GLU A 222 -11.52 -8.82 -5.94
N PRO A 223 -11.39 -10.10 -5.57
CA PRO A 223 -12.29 -10.72 -4.61
C PRO A 223 -12.29 -10.01 -3.24
N ILE A 224 -11.10 -9.69 -2.71
CA ILE A 224 -11.00 -8.98 -1.43
C ILE A 224 -11.56 -7.56 -1.55
N ARG A 225 -11.27 -6.87 -2.66
CA ARG A 225 -11.79 -5.54 -2.95
C ARG A 225 -13.32 -5.55 -2.99
N HIS A 226 -13.92 -6.49 -3.71
CA HIS A 226 -15.37 -6.62 -3.82
C HIS A 226 -16.04 -6.81 -2.45
N ILE A 227 -15.47 -7.66 -1.59
CA ILE A 227 -15.94 -7.82 -0.21
C ILE A 227 -15.76 -6.52 0.57
N GLY A 228 -14.56 -5.94 0.53
CA GLY A 228 -14.18 -4.73 1.26
C GLY A 228 -14.90 -3.45 0.84
N THR A 229 -15.55 -3.45 -0.32
CA THR A 229 -16.35 -2.32 -0.83
C THR A 229 -17.85 -2.59 -0.81
N SER A 230 -18.27 -3.80 -0.46
CA SER A 230 -19.67 -4.12 -0.22
C SER A 230 -20.18 -3.47 1.07
N LEU A 231 -21.44 -3.07 1.12
CA LEU A 231 -22.02 -2.44 2.32
C LEU A 231 -21.85 -3.33 3.57
N ILE A 232 -22.18 -4.61 3.46
CA ILE A 232 -22.07 -5.57 4.56
C ILE A 232 -20.61 -5.77 4.96
N GLY A 233 -19.71 -5.94 3.98
CA GLY A 233 -18.29 -6.11 4.24
C GLY A 233 -17.68 -4.91 4.95
N VAL A 234 -17.97 -3.68 4.50
CA VAL A 234 -17.54 -2.44 5.15
C VAL A 234 -18.03 -2.39 6.59
N ILE A 235 -19.32 -2.63 6.84
CA ILE A 235 -19.87 -2.60 8.21
C ILE A 235 -19.13 -3.59 9.11
N ILE A 236 -19.01 -4.85 8.68
CA ILE A 236 -18.36 -5.90 9.47
C ILE A 236 -16.90 -5.55 9.72
N ILE A 237 -16.15 -5.22 8.68
CA ILE A 237 -14.72 -4.98 8.76
C ILE A 237 -14.45 -3.78 9.67
N TYR A 238 -15.10 -2.63 9.44
CA TYR A 238 -14.87 -1.41 10.25
C TYR A 238 -15.36 -1.54 11.69
N SER A 239 -16.48 -2.25 11.93
CA SER A 239 -16.93 -2.55 13.29
C SER A 239 -15.94 -3.47 14.03
N LEU A 240 -15.36 -4.46 13.36
CA LEU A 240 -14.39 -5.35 13.96
C LEU A 240 -13.12 -4.61 14.39
N GLY A 241 -12.55 -3.72 13.58
CA GLY A 241 -11.37 -2.97 14.03
C GLY A 241 -11.67 -1.95 15.13
N ASN A 242 -12.85 -1.32 15.13
CA ASN A 242 -13.27 -0.51 16.29
C ASN A 242 -13.41 -1.39 17.56
N MET A 243 -13.89 -2.63 17.41
CA MET A 243 -13.93 -3.59 18.51
C MET A 243 -12.52 -3.98 18.98
N LEU A 244 -11.57 -4.19 18.06
CA LEU A 244 -10.16 -4.47 18.39
C LEU A 244 -9.52 -3.32 19.18
N TRP A 245 -9.99 -2.09 18.98
CA TRP A 245 -9.56 -0.92 19.75
C TRP A 245 -9.92 -1.03 21.24
N LEU A 246 -11.03 -1.71 21.59
CA LEU A 246 -11.40 -1.98 23.00
C LEU A 246 -10.34 -2.82 23.74
N PHE A 247 -9.50 -3.54 23.00
CA PHE A 247 -8.44 -4.40 23.52
C PHE A 247 -7.05 -3.78 23.32
N GLY A 248 -6.97 -2.50 22.98
CA GLY A 248 -5.72 -1.76 22.83
C GLY A 248 -5.01 -1.99 21.49
N ILE A 249 -5.63 -2.68 20.51
CA ILE A 249 -5.06 -2.74 19.16
C ILE A 249 -5.55 -1.54 18.36
N HIS A 250 -4.60 -0.75 17.88
CA HIS A 250 -4.93 0.33 16.97
C HIS A 250 -5.39 -0.25 15.62
N GLN A 251 -6.65 -0.01 15.24
CA GLN A 251 -7.27 -0.53 14.01
C GLN A 251 -6.48 -0.20 12.73
N ALA A 252 -5.75 0.93 12.72
CA ALA A 252 -4.94 1.34 11.57
C ALA A 252 -3.86 0.32 11.21
N VAL A 253 -3.36 -0.49 12.15
CA VAL A 253 -2.35 -1.53 11.85
C VAL A 253 -2.88 -2.56 10.85
N ILE A 254 -4.16 -2.91 10.97
CA ILE A 254 -4.80 -3.93 10.13
C ILE A 254 -5.34 -3.28 8.85
N TYR A 255 -5.97 -2.11 8.95
CA TYR A 255 -6.58 -1.46 7.79
C TYR A 255 -5.57 -0.87 6.82
N SER A 256 -4.53 -0.19 7.31
CA SER A 256 -3.52 0.41 6.42
C SER A 256 -2.76 -0.64 5.62
N ALA A 257 -2.51 -1.79 6.23
CA ALA A 257 -1.78 -2.89 5.61
C ALA A 257 -2.58 -3.64 4.53
N ILE A 258 -3.91 -3.75 4.70
CA ILE A 258 -4.74 -4.68 3.92
C ILE A 258 -5.76 -3.95 3.04
N LEU A 259 -6.49 -2.97 3.59
CA LEU A 259 -7.61 -2.33 2.91
C LEU A 259 -7.24 -1.05 2.18
N GLU A 260 -6.36 -0.22 2.76
CA GLU A 260 -6.00 1.06 2.15
C GLU A 260 -5.49 0.94 0.70
N PRO A 261 -4.64 -0.05 0.34
CA PRO A 261 -4.24 -0.25 -1.05
C PRO A 261 -5.42 -0.48 -1.98
N LEU A 262 -6.39 -1.29 -1.54
CA LEU A 262 -7.59 -1.61 -2.30
C LEU A 262 -8.49 -0.38 -2.49
N LEU A 263 -8.64 0.41 -1.43
CA LEU A 263 -9.44 1.63 -1.44
C LEU A 263 -8.78 2.78 -2.21
N LEU A 264 -7.44 2.80 -2.31
CA LEU A 264 -6.70 3.76 -3.14
C LEU A 264 -6.88 3.48 -4.65
N ILE A 265 -7.04 2.21 -5.04
CA ILE A 265 -7.40 1.86 -6.42
C ILE A 265 -8.75 2.49 -6.77
N ASN A 266 -9.74 2.40 -5.87
CA ASN A 266 -11.06 3.01 -6.09
C ASN A 266 -10.99 4.53 -6.25
N ILE A 267 -10.11 5.21 -5.50
CA ILE A 267 -9.85 6.65 -5.71
C ILE A 267 -9.30 6.90 -7.11
N THR A 268 -8.33 6.09 -7.55
CA THR A 268 -7.67 6.26 -8.86
C THR A 268 -8.65 6.01 -10.02
N GLU A 269 -9.49 4.98 -9.90
CA GLU A 269 -10.55 4.69 -10.88
C GLU A 269 -11.61 5.81 -10.92
N ASN A 270 -11.98 6.36 -9.76
CA ASN A 270 -12.88 7.52 -9.68
C ASN A 270 -12.28 8.77 -10.35
N ILE A 271 -10.99 9.05 -10.13
CA ILE A 271 -10.29 10.17 -10.78
C ILE A 271 -10.30 9.99 -12.30
N THR A 272 -10.02 8.77 -12.76
CA THR A 272 -10.01 8.44 -14.20
C THR A 272 -11.40 8.65 -14.82
N ALA A 273 -12.46 8.13 -14.19
CA ALA A 273 -13.83 8.34 -14.63
C ALA A 273 -14.21 9.83 -14.66
N ALA A 274 -13.86 10.58 -13.62
CA ALA A 274 -14.13 12.02 -13.53
C ALA A 274 -13.44 12.81 -14.65
N ASN A 275 -12.20 12.45 -14.99
CA ASN A 275 -11.43 13.11 -16.04
C ASN A 275 -11.97 12.81 -17.43
N ASN A 276 -12.53 11.62 -17.63
CA ASN A 276 -13.15 11.20 -18.89
C ASN A 276 -14.63 11.62 -19.00
N GLY A 277 -15.17 12.37 -18.03
CA GLY A 277 -16.59 12.77 -18.01
C GLY A 277 -17.56 11.60 -17.85
N GLN A 278 -17.11 10.48 -17.28
CA GLN A 278 -17.88 9.28 -17.05
C GLN A 278 -18.51 9.28 -15.65
N ALA A 279 -19.49 8.39 -15.44
CA ALA A 279 -20.07 8.18 -14.11
C ALA A 279 -19.01 7.66 -13.13
N ILE A 280 -18.97 8.22 -11.92
CA ILE A 280 -18.01 7.83 -10.88
C ILE A 280 -18.43 6.48 -10.27
N PRO A 281 -17.60 5.41 -10.40
CA PRO A 281 -18.04 4.05 -10.11
C PRO A 281 -18.03 3.68 -8.62
N HIS A 282 -17.12 4.22 -7.80
CA HIS A 282 -16.87 3.70 -6.45
C HIS A 282 -17.26 4.68 -5.34
N ILE A 283 -18.32 4.36 -4.61
CA ILE A 283 -18.72 5.12 -3.41
C ILE A 283 -17.76 4.82 -2.26
N ILE A 284 -17.46 3.55 -2.00
CA ILE A 284 -16.55 3.14 -0.94
C ILE A 284 -15.11 3.28 -1.43
N ASN A 285 -14.42 4.29 -0.91
CA ASN A 285 -13.02 4.58 -1.17
C ASN A 285 -12.38 5.14 0.11
N LEU A 286 -11.06 5.34 0.09
CA LEU A 286 -10.32 5.68 1.31
C LEU A 286 -10.80 7.01 1.92
N SER A 287 -11.03 8.03 1.08
CA SER A 287 -11.51 9.33 1.52
C SER A 287 -12.91 9.23 2.12
N GLN A 288 -13.83 8.49 1.50
CA GLN A 288 -15.19 8.32 2.02
C GLN A 288 -15.20 7.71 3.42
N ILE A 289 -14.41 6.65 3.64
CA ILE A 289 -14.29 6.02 4.96
C ILE A 289 -13.70 7.00 5.98
N GLN A 290 -12.58 7.64 5.65
CA GLN A 290 -11.88 8.52 6.59
C GLN A 290 -12.72 9.75 6.95
N THR A 291 -13.44 10.32 5.99
CA THR A 291 -14.25 11.52 6.21
C THR A 291 -15.55 11.22 6.95
N PHE A 292 -16.25 10.13 6.61
CA PHE A 292 -17.61 9.89 7.11
C PHE A 292 -17.69 8.78 8.17
N ALA A 293 -16.94 7.68 8.01
CA ALA A 293 -17.01 6.56 8.95
C ALA A 293 -16.08 6.74 10.17
N LEU A 294 -14.93 7.38 9.97
CA LEU A 294 -13.87 7.53 10.97
C LEU A 294 -13.68 8.99 11.43
N MET A 295 -14.78 9.74 11.51
CA MET A 295 -14.78 11.16 11.84
C MET A 295 -14.20 11.45 13.24
N GLY A 296 -13.10 12.19 13.28
CA GLY A 296 -12.40 12.54 14.52
C GLY A 296 -11.51 11.44 15.10
N GLY A 297 -11.20 10.38 14.33
CA GLY A 297 -10.22 9.36 14.72
C GLY A 297 -10.74 7.93 14.52
N SER A 298 -10.88 7.17 15.62
CA SER A 298 -11.44 5.81 15.57
C SER A 298 -12.94 5.85 15.84
N GLY A 299 -13.74 5.35 14.89
CA GLY A 299 -15.19 5.56 14.90
C GLY A 299 -15.56 7.02 14.70
N SER A 300 -16.63 7.49 15.34
CA SER A 300 -17.09 8.88 15.26
C SER A 300 -16.77 9.67 16.54
N THR A 301 -15.52 9.63 16.98
CA THR A 301 -15.07 10.28 18.24
C THR A 301 -15.44 11.76 18.29
N LEU A 302 -15.40 12.48 17.16
CA LEU A 302 -15.82 13.88 17.12
C LEU A 302 -17.28 14.04 17.57
N CYS A 303 -18.18 13.17 17.11
CA CYS A 303 -19.58 13.18 17.52
C CYS A 303 -19.73 12.89 19.02
N LEU A 304 -18.92 11.96 19.57
CA LEU A 304 -18.91 11.65 21.00
C LEU A 304 -18.43 12.85 21.84
N LEU A 305 -17.40 13.58 21.38
CA LEU A 305 -16.89 14.77 22.05
C LEU A 305 -17.92 15.89 22.06
N ILE A 306 -18.58 16.15 20.91
CA ILE A 306 -19.67 17.12 20.80
C ILE A 306 -20.82 16.74 21.75
N ALA A 307 -21.26 15.47 21.74
CA ALA A 307 -22.30 15.00 22.65
C ALA A 307 -21.90 15.14 24.13
N THR A 308 -20.62 14.92 24.46
CA THR A 308 -20.08 15.10 25.82
C THR A 308 -20.16 16.56 26.27
N PHE A 309 -19.85 17.52 25.39
CA PHE A 309 -19.98 18.94 25.72
C PHE A 309 -21.43 19.38 25.90
N LEU A 310 -22.34 18.87 25.06
CA LEU A 310 -23.76 19.25 25.08
C LEU A 310 -24.53 18.64 26.25
N VAL A 311 -24.32 17.35 26.56
CA VAL A 311 -25.23 16.58 27.42
C VAL A 311 -24.59 16.16 28.74
N SER A 312 -23.26 15.95 28.79
CA SER A 312 -22.63 15.41 30.00
C SER A 312 -22.80 16.38 31.18
N ARG A 313 -23.01 15.82 32.37
CA ARG A 313 -22.95 16.56 33.64
C ARG A 313 -21.70 16.23 34.45
N ASN A 314 -20.90 15.26 33.98
CA ASN A 314 -19.71 14.79 34.66
C ASN A 314 -18.51 15.69 34.32
N ALA A 315 -17.90 16.31 35.34
CA ALA A 315 -16.76 17.18 35.17
C ALA A 315 -15.53 16.47 34.61
N VAL A 316 -15.29 15.20 34.98
CA VAL A 316 -14.17 14.39 34.49
C VAL A 316 -14.30 14.16 32.99
N SER A 317 -15.47 13.70 32.52
CA SER A 317 -15.71 13.46 31.09
C SER A 317 -15.56 14.75 30.27
N LYS A 318 -16.05 15.89 30.79
CA LYS A 318 -15.87 17.19 30.11
C LYS A 318 -14.41 17.63 30.05
N ASN A 319 -13.65 17.42 31.12
CA ASN A 319 -12.23 17.78 31.15
C ASN A 319 -11.42 16.94 30.17
N VAL A 320 -11.69 15.63 30.08
CA VAL A 320 -11.07 14.76 29.06
C VAL A 320 -11.44 15.23 27.66
N ALA A 321 -12.71 15.54 27.41
CA ALA A 321 -13.15 16.04 26.11
C ALA A 321 -12.44 17.36 25.73
N LYS A 322 -12.25 18.30 26.66
CA LYS A 322 -11.52 19.56 26.42
C LYS A 322 -10.06 19.35 26.00
N LEU A 323 -9.40 18.33 26.55
CA LEU A 323 -8.01 18.01 26.23
C LEU A 323 -7.86 17.23 24.91
N SER A 324 -8.97 16.69 24.39
CA SER A 324 -8.97 15.75 23.27
C SER A 324 -9.76 16.24 22.05
N PHE A 325 -10.28 17.47 22.09
CA PHE A 325 -11.04 18.09 20.99
C PHE A 325 -10.13 18.73 19.96
#